data_AF-A0A8T0DX58-F1
#
_entry.id   AF-A0A8T0DX58-F1
#
_cell.length_a   1.000
_cell.length_b   1.000
_cell.length_c   1.000
_cell.angle_alpha   90.00
_cell.angle_beta   90.00
_cell.angle_gamma   90.00
#
_symmetry.space_group_name_H-M   'P 1'
#
loop_
_entity.id
_entity.type
_entity.pdbx_description
1 polymer ?
#
loop_
_entity_poly.entity_id
_entity_poly.type
_entity_poly.pdbx_seq_one_letter_code
_entity_poly.pdbx_strand_id
1 'polypeptide(L)'
;MDASVKRNFLPLPPVEKVKLQIAEKEKDPKLLKFLNYSLEKERKDNLDKLRYWLNNILEKIPKRLKSGKEAGLNQVMLEVRENFSESLKKSLARQTLKKPNLPQLTNDDLVSIREEAKNINFSKPWHNEYVKHRKELVAHLMILYPHMQKILDLCQRQFSQIHLTDVRAYRDMGAVDFENLKSAVQQEVASSMETLTLKWLPKVFQIFAEKTSIPPLRNDLLESFYNCVSTLLSIQIKQFLQRNLGEWVELFDEEHTERLPVLKMYLTYEDQKVQFYPSSEDLEDLILFISEQITNSLQKIPTVQSWLNNSPTPTYIDAKLPAHVLESSKTKLQAAVRRYLEIPYQFFEKVFVKPYLFLLDGSEAQKVETFLNSKQEFRDYCKYTARLHAVGQEVMTLPNTEYFDLIRLDCEDVKVGLSKECRRLANTLLDRVVSDFKRTNNEICSGFEEMRERCRTIPQNSEELIDMIHYMEEARCQGMIQMESKISLAREYIDYLLDVYHFTQEDIAQNSAVFTWKARIQPEFDENDKVFAYGS
;
A
#
# COMPACT_ATOMS: atom_id res chain seq x y z
N MET A 1 18.54 -20.31 -47.34
CA MET A 1 17.54 -21.19 -48.00
C MET A 1 16.24 -20.42 -48.09
N ASP A 2 16.10 -19.62 -49.15
CA ASP A 2 14.86 -18.90 -49.46
C ASP A 2 13.86 -19.87 -50.10
N ALA A 3 12.99 -20.44 -49.28
CA ALA A 3 11.82 -21.12 -49.80
C ALA A 3 10.81 -20.03 -50.21
N SER A 4 10.80 -19.66 -51.50
CA SER A 4 9.70 -18.92 -52.10
C SER A 4 8.42 -19.76 -51.95
N VAL A 5 7.69 -19.55 -50.84
CA VAL A 5 6.35 -20.10 -50.69
C VAL A 5 5.50 -19.38 -51.71
N LYS A 6 5.32 -20.00 -52.89
CA LYS A 6 4.26 -19.62 -53.82
C LYS A 6 2.94 -19.82 -53.08
N ARG A 7 2.45 -18.75 -52.45
CA ARG A 7 1.09 -18.68 -51.92
C ARG A 7 0.17 -18.65 -53.14
N ASN A 8 -0.20 -19.83 -53.61
CA ASN A 8 -1.21 -19.96 -54.65
C ASN A 8 -2.55 -19.53 -54.02
N PHE A 9 -3.37 -18.82 -54.80
CA PHE A 9 -4.76 -18.62 -54.43
C PHE A 9 -5.37 -19.99 -54.12
N LEU A 10 -6.06 -20.10 -52.99
CA LEU A 10 -6.90 -21.26 -52.75
C LEU A 10 -7.82 -21.42 -53.95
N PRO A 11 -7.99 -22.65 -54.49
CA PRO A 11 -8.96 -22.87 -55.55
C PRO A 11 -10.31 -22.34 -55.09
N LEU A 12 -11.05 -21.71 -56.02
CA LEU A 12 -12.38 -21.19 -55.73
C LEU A 12 -13.17 -22.24 -54.94
N PRO A 13 -13.61 -21.94 -53.71
CA PRO A 13 -14.26 -22.93 -52.88
C PRO A 13 -15.48 -23.50 -53.62
N PRO A 14 -15.72 -24.83 -53.54
CA PRO A 14 -16.77 -25.47 -54.30
C PRO A 14 -18.12 -24.81 -54.01
N VAL A 15 -18.95 -24.66 -55.05
CA VAL A 15 -20.29 -24.09 -54.94
C VAL A 15 -21.15 -25.04 -54.13
N GLU A 16 -21.39 -24.70 -52.86
CA GLU A 16 -22.29 -25.46 -52.00
C GLU A 16 -23.72 -25.38 -52.53
N LYS A 17 -24.38 -26.54 -52.58
CA LYS A 17 -25.77 -26.65 -53.01
C LYS A 17 -26.65 -25.99 -51.94
N VAL A 18 -27.25 -24.86 -52.26
CA VAL A 18 -28.28 -24.24 -51.42
C VAL A 18 -29.48 -25.20 -51.34
N LYS A 19 -29.75 -25.76 -50.16
CA LYS A 19 -30.98 -26.52 -49.85
C LYS A 19 -32.12 -25.53 -49.64
N LEU A 20 -33.13 -25.58 -50.50
CA LEU A 20 -34.39 -24.86 -50.30
C LEU A 20 -35.35 -25.85 -49.62
N GLN A 21 -35.82 -25.53 -48.42
CA GLN A 21 -36.89 -26.27 -47.75
C GLN A 21 -38.22 -25.60 -48.12
N ILE A 22 -39.16 -26.39 -48.66
CA ILE A 22 -40.52 -25.93 -48.98
C ILE A 22 -41.45 -26.50 -47.89
N ALA A 23 -42.27 -25.66 -47.27
CA ALA A 23 -43.20 -26.07 -46.22
C ALA A 23 -44.35 -26.91 -46.79
N GLU A 24 -44.57 -28.10 -46.22
CA GLU A 24 -45.64 -29.03 -46.58
C GLU A 24 -47.01 -28.52 -46.13
N LYS A 25 -47.75 -27.81 -46.99
CA LYS A 25 -49.21 -27.64 -46.84
C LYS A 25 -49.83 -27.05 -48.12
N GLU A 26 -50.00 -27.91 -49.13
CA GLU A 26 -51.12 -27.99 -50.08
C GLU A 26 -50.75 -28.99 -51.20
N LYS A 27 -51.44 -30.13 -51.23
CA LYS A 27 -51.07 -31.32 -52.01
C LYS A 27 -51.68 -31.29 -53.41
N ASP A 28 -50.92 -30.84 -54.41
CA ASP A 28 -50.98 -31.40 -55.76
C ASP A 28 -49.57 -31.94 -56.15
N PRO A 29 -49.38 -33.28 -56.17
CA PRO A 29 -48.07 -33.89 -56.39
C PRO A 29 -47.48 -33.62 -57.80
N LYS A 30 -48.29 -33.28 -58.81
CA LYS A 30 -47.77 -32.92 -60.15
C LYS A 30 -47.22 -31.50 -60.19
N LEU A 31 -47.93 -30.57 -59.53
CA LEU A 31 -47.54 -29.17 -59.42
C LEU A 31 -46.27 -29.01 -58.58
N LEU A 32 -46.14 -29.75 -57.47
CA LEU A 32 -44.91 -29.82 -56.67
C LEU A 32 -43.71 -30.34 -57.47
N LYS A 33 -43.91 -31.37 -58.30
CA LYS A 33 -42.83 -31.92 -59.14
C LYS A 33 -42.40 -30.93 -60.22
N PHE A 34 -43.33 -30.19 -60.82
CA PHE A 34 -43.05 -29.14 -61.81
C PHE A 34 -42.39 -27.90 -61.19
N LEU A 35 -42.86 -27.45 -60.03
CA LEU A 35 -42.26 -26.36 -59.25
C LEU A 35 -40.84 -26.70 -58.83
N ASN A 36 -40.62 -27.89 -58.25
CA ASN A 36 -39.28 -28.34 -57.87
C ASN A 36 -38.35 -28.44 -59.08
N TYR A 37 -38.82 -28.98 -60.22
CA TYR A 37 -38.02 -29.05 -61.43
C TYR A 37 -37.66 -27.65 -61.98
N SER A 38 -38.62 -26.71 -61.99
CA SER A 38 -38.41 -25.35 -62.49
C SER A 38 -37.48 -24.55 -61.59
N LEU A 39 -37.67 -24.65 -60.27
CA LEU A 39 -36.79 -24.04 -59.26
C LEU A 39 -35.37 -24.64 -59.29
N GLU A 40 -35.24 -25.95 -59.50
CA GLU A 40 -33.91 -26.57 -59.63
C GLU A 40 -33.21 -26.17 -60.93
N LYS A 41 -33.95 -25.99 -62.04
CA LYS A 41 -33.42 -25.49 -63.31
C LYS A 41 -32.95 -24.04 -63.20
N GLU A 42 -33.77 -23.16 -62.64
CA GLU A 42 -33.38 -21.75 -62.38
C GLU A 42 -32.23 -21.65 -61.36
N ARG A 43 -32.20 -22.53 -60.34
CA ARG A 43 -31.05 -22.62 -59.42
C ARG A 43 -29.78 -22.95 -60.18
N LYS A 44 -29.82 -23.95 -61.07
CA LYS A 44 -28.64 -24.39 -61.83
C LYS A 44 -28.11 -23.27 -62.75
N ASP A 45 -29.00 -22.63 -63.50
CA ASP A 45 -28.63 -21.53 -64.42
C ASP A 45 -28.04 -20.33 -63.67
N ASN A 46 -28.53 -20.01 -62.46
CA ASN A 46 -28.00 -18.90 -61.67
C ASN A 46 -26.66 -19.23 -60.98
N LEU A 47 -26.41 -20.50 -60.65
CA LEU A 47 -25.12 -20.94 -60.09
C LEU A 47 -23.99 -20.88 -61.13
N ASP A 48 -24.29 -21.18 -62.39
CA ASP A 48 -23.30 -21.05 -63.48
C ASP A 48 -22.95 -19.58 -63.75
N LYS A 49 -23.93 -18.66 -63.64
CA LYS A 49 -23.70 -17.20 -63.70
C LYS A 49 -22.84 -16.70 -62.55
N LEU A 50 -23.03 -17.21 -61.33
CA LEU A 50 -22.22 -16.83 -60.17
C LEU A 50 -20.73 -17.11 -60.39
N ARG A 51 -20.39 -18.29 -60.94
CA ARG A 51 -18.99 -18.63 -61.25
C ARG A 51 -18.38 -17.65 -62.27
N TYR A 52 -19.14 -17.31 -63.31
CA TYR A 52 -18.71 -16.33 -64.30
C TYR A 52 -18.47 -14.95 -63.68
N TRP A 53 -19.35 -14.48 -62.79
CA TRP A 53 -19.22 -13.18 -62.13
C TRP A 53 -18.04 -13.12 -61.17
N LEU A 54 -17.82 -14.16 -60.37
CA LEU A 54 -16.67 -14.24 -59.45
C LEU A 54 -15.35 -14.16 -60.21
N ASN A 55 -15.24 -14.82 -61.37
CA ASN A 55 -14.05 -14.72 -62.22
C ASN A 55 -13.86 -13.31 -62.79
N ASN A 56 -14.92 -12.65 -63.26
CA ASN A 56 -14.84 -11.28 -63.77
C ASN A 56 -14.46 -10.26 -62.68
N ILE A 57 -14.98 -10.43 -61.45
CA ILE A 57 -14.58 -9.61 -60.29
C ILE A 57 -13.08 -9.78 -60.04
N LEU A 58 -12.59 -11.02 -60.02
CA LEU A 58 -11.15 -11.28 -59.85
C LEU A 58 -10.33 -10.62 -60.96
N GLU A 59 -10.76 -10.69 -62.22
CA GLU A 59 -10.03 -10.04 -63.34
C GLU A 59 -9.89 -8.53 -63.16
N LYS A 60 -10.92 -7.85 -62.65
CA LYS A 60 -10.92 -6.39 -62.44
C LYS A 60 -10.04 -5.92 -61.28
N ILE A 61 -9.61 -6.81 -60.39
CA ILE A 61 -8.75 -6.45 -59.26
C ILE A 61 -7.29 -6.31 -59.73
N PRO A 62 -6.63 -5.15 -59.48
CA PRO A 62 -5.23 -4.93 -59.84
C PRO A 62 -4.28 -5.96 -59.21
N LYS A 63 -3.24 -6.39 -59.94
CA LYS A 63 -2.28 -7.42 -59.50
C LYS A 63 -1.64 -7.12 -58.13
N ARG A 64 -1.34 -5.85 -57.83
CA ARG A 64 -0.77 -5.40 -56.55
C ARG A 64 -1.65 -5.67 -55.32
N LEU A 65 -2.97 -5.81 -55.51
CA LEU A 65 -3.93 -6.12 -54.45
C LEU A 65 -4.25 -7.61 -54.35
N LYS A 66 -3.77 -8.41 -55.33
CA LYS A 66 -3.91 -9.87 -55.36
C LYS A 66 -2.76 -10.53 -54.58
N SER A 67 -1.52 -10.09 -54.78
CA SER A 67 -0.34 -10.68 -54.16
C SER A 67 -0.18 -10.26 -52.69
N GLY A 68 -0.08 -11.22 -51.76
CA GLY A 68 0.23 -10.96 -50.34
C GLY A 68 -0.97 -10.58 -49.46
N LYS A 69 -2.17 -10.46 -50.04
CA LYS A 69 -3.45 -10.21 -49.33
C LYS A 69 -4.48 -11.30 -49.60
N GLU A 70 -4.04 -12.53 -49.91
CA GLU A 70 -4.93 -13.63 -50.31
C GLU A 70 -6.02 -13.92 -49.28
N ALA A 71 -5.70 -13.87 -47.98
CA ALA A 71 -6.66 -14.13 -46.91
C ALA A 71 -7.83 -13.13 -46.92
N GLY A 72 -7.54 -11.82 -47.02
CA GLY A 72 -8.59 -10.79 -47.09
C GLY A 72 -9.39 -10.86 -48.39
N LEU A 73 -8.73 -11.18 -49.51
CA LEU A 73 -9.42 -11.37 -50.78
C LEU A 73 -10.39 -12.56 -50.72
N ASN A 74 -9.99 -13.67 -50.12
CA ASN A 74 -10.85 -14.85 -49.94
C ASN A 74 -12.06 -14.55 -49.05
N GLN A 75 -11.88 -13.74 -48.00
CA GLN A 75 -12.99 -13.33 -47.13
C GLN A 75 -14.01 -12.49 -47.88
N VAL A 76 -13.57 -11.51 -48.68
CA VAL A 76 -14.46 -10.71 -49.53
C VAL A 76 -15.19 -11.59 -50.56
N MET A 77 -14.50 -12.58 -51.15
CA MET A 77 -15.13 -13.49 -52.11
C MET A 77 -16.17 -14.41 -51.47
N LEU A 78 -15.98 -14.81 -50.21
CA LEU A 78 -16.98 -15.53 -49.42
C LEU A 78 -18.21 -14.65 -49.16
N GLU A 79 -18.00 -13.41 -48.73
CA GLU A 79 -19.09 -12.45 -48.49
C GLU A 79 -19.90 -12.18 -49.77
N VAL A 80 -19.25 -11.99 -50.92
CA VAL A 80 -19.92 -11.81 -52.22
C VAL A 80 -20.79 -13.03 -52.57
N ARG A 81 -20.32 -14.25 -52.28
CA ARG A 81 -21.14 -15.46 -52.47
C ARG A 81 -22.35 -15.48 -51.54
N GLU A 82 -22.16 -15.17 -50.26
CA GLU A 82 -23.24 -15.19 -49.26
C GLU A 82 -24.33 -14.18 -49.63
N ASN A 83 -23.93 -12.96 -49.97
CA ASN A 83 -24.84 -11.91 -50.43
C ASN A 83 -25.58 -12.30 -51.70
N PHE A 84 -24.91 -12.94 -52.66
CA PHE A 84 -25.56 -13.46 -53.86
C PHE A 84 -26.55 -14.58 -53.53
N SER A 85 -26.17 -15.51 -52.64
CA SER A 85 -27.02 -16.63 -52.20
C SER A 85 -28.29 -16.12 -51.51
N GLU A 86 -28.16 -15.14 -50.62
CA GLU A 86 -29.29 -14.51 -49.94
C GLU A 86 -30.19 -13.75 -50.92
N SER A 87 -29.58 -12.98 -51.83
CA SER A 87 -30.32 -12.25 -52.87
C SER A 87 -31.05 -13.20 -53.82
N LEU A 88 -30.44 -14.32 -54.18
CA LEU A 88 -31.06 -15.36 -55.01
C LEU A 88 -32.23 -16.03 -54.28
N LYS A 89 -32.07 -16.36 -52.98
CA LYS A 89 -33.16 -16.89 -52.15
C LYS A 89 -34.34 -15.91 -52.10
N LYS A 90 -34.06 -14.61 -51.87
CA LYS A 90 -35.08 -13.55 -51.88
C LYS A 90 -35.75 -13.41 -53.25
N SER A 91 -34.98 -13.44 -54.33
CA SER A 91 -35.51 -13.33 -55.70
C SER A 91 -36.40 -14.51 -56.07
N LEU A 92 -35.95 -15.75 -55.80
CA LEU A 92 -36.74 -16.96 -56.05
C LEU A 92 -38.01 -16.98 -55.21
N ALA A 93 -37.94 -16.59 -53.94
CA ALA A 93 -39.11 -16.45 -53.09
C ALA A 93 -40.12 -15.43 -53.65
N ARG A 94 -39.63 -14.28 -54.14
CA ARG A 94 -40.47 -13.24 -54.77
C ARG A 94 -41.10 -13.67 -56.10
N GLN A 95 -40.39 -14.45 -56.92
CA GLN A 95 -40.94 -14.95 -58.19
C GLN A 95 -41.96 -16.08 -57.99
N THR A 96 -41.79 -16.89 -56.94
CA THR A 96 -42.64 -18.07 -56.69
C THR A 96 -43.89 -17.71 -55.88
N LEU A 97 -43.78 -16.78 -54.93
CA LEU A 97 -44.89 -16.38 -54.06
C LEU A 97 -45.59 -15.15 -54.65
N LYS A 98 -46.85 -15.30 -55.10
CA LYS A 98 -47.70 -14.15 -55.40
C LYS A 98 -48.03 -13.40 -54.10
N LYS A 99 -47.72 -12.11 -54.03
CA LYS A 99 -48.09 -11.24 -52.90
C LYS A 99 -49.63 -11.24 -52.77
N PRO A 100 -50.21 -11.67 -51.64
CA PRO A 100 -51.64 -11.50 -51.41
C PRO A 100 -51.95 -10.01 -51.29
N ASN A 101 -52.99 -9.54 -51.98
CA ASN A 101 -53.46 -8.16 -51.92
C ASN A 101 -54.15 -7.90 -50.57
N LEU A 102 -53.35 -7.69 -49.52
CA LEU A 102 -53.81 -7.26 -48.20
C LEU A 102 -53.37 -5.80 -47.98
N PRO A 103 -54.28 -4.89 -47.61
CA PRO A 103 -53.98 -3.45 -47.41
C PRO A 103 -52.91 -3.16 -46.36
N GLN A 104 -52.58 -4.13 -45.50
CA GLN A 104 -51.66 -4.01 -44.37
C GLN A 104 -50.18 -4.26 -44.75
N LEU A 105 -49.87 -4.64 -45.99
CA LEU A 105 -48.51 -4.89 -46.50
C LEU A 105 -47.98 -3.75 -47.42
N THR A 106 -48.47 -2.53 -47.22
CA THR A 106 -48.12 -1.33 -48.00
C THR A 106 -46.87 -0.62 -47.50
N ASN A 107 -46.47 -0.82 -46.24
CA ASN A 107 -45.27 -0.24 -45.62
C ASN A 107 -44.19 -1.28 -45.32
N ASP A 108 -43.81 -2.07 -46.32
CA ASP A 108 -42.54 -2.79 -46.29
C ASP A 108 -41.59 -2.07 -47.24
N ASP A 109 -40.33 -1.90 -46.85
CA ASP A 109 -39.21 -1.21 -47.54
C ASP A 109 -38.82 -1.83 -48.91
N LEU A 110 -39.82 -2.12 -49.74
CA LEU A 110 -39.71 -2.74 -51.04
C LEU A 110 -39.83 -1.66 -52.12
N VAL A 111 -38.90 -0.71 -52.07
CA VAL A 111 -38.65 0.21 -53.18
C VAL A 111 -38.25 -0.65 -54.39
N SER A 112 -38.96 -0.46 -55.51
CA SER A 112 -38.54 -0.95 -56.82
C SER A 112 -37.04 -0.71 -56.97
N ILE A 113 -36.28 -1.71 -57.47
CA ILE A 113 -34.86 -1.56 -57.76
C ILE A 113 -34.71 -0.24 -58.51
N ARG A 114 -34.08 0.77 -57.87
CA ARG A 114 -33.76 2.02 -58.55
C ARG A 114 -32.91 1.58 -59.73
N GLU A 115 -33.38 1.84 -60.95
CA GLU A 115 -32.57 1.59 -62.15
C GLU A 115 -31.21 2.25 -61.89
N GLU A 116 -30.14 1.44 -61.87
CA GLU A 116 -28.79 1.97 -61.76
C GLU A 116 -28.66 3.00 -62.86
N ALA A 117 -28.51 4.27 -62.48
CA ALA A 117 -28.39 5.36 -63.43
C ALA A 117 -27.11 5.14 -64.24
N LYS A 118 -27.28 4.51 -65.40
CA LYS A 118 -26.23 4.37 -66.41
C LYS A 118 -25.85 5.79 -66.82
N ASN A 119 -24.56 6.12 -66.67
CA ASN A 119 -23.95 7.45 -66.86
C ASN A 119 -23.90 8.38 -65.63
N ILE A 120 -23.89 7.87 -64.39
CA ILE A 120 -23.38 8.68 -63.27
C ILE A 120 -21.86 8.86 -63.45
N ASN A 121 -21.47 9.97 -64.06
CA ASN A 121 -20.10 10.47 -63.96
C ASN A 121 -19.89 10.97 -62.52
N PHE A 122 -19.08 10.27 -61.72
CA PHE A 122 -18.71 10.73 -60.37
C PHE A 122 -17.87 12.03 -60.38
N SER A 123 -17.49 12.53 -61.56
CA SER A 123 -16.96 13.88 -61.81
C SER A 123 -18.07 14.92 -61.70
N LYS A 124 -18.65 15.08 -60.51
CA LYS A 124 -19.55 16.19 -60.19
C LYS A 124 -18.74 17.49 -59.97
N PRO A 125 -19.37 18.68 -59.98
CA PRO A 125 -18.73 19.97 -59.62
C PRO A 125 -17.98 19.95 -58.28
N TRP A 126 -18.40 19.10 -57.33
CA TRP A 126 -17.74 18.98 -56.03
C TRP A 126 -16.37 18.29 -56.09
N HIS A 127 -15.99 17.57 -57.15
CA HIS A 127 -14.68 16.91 -57.20
C HIS A 127 -13.54 17.93 -57.13
N ASN A 128 -13.70 19.05 -57.83
CA ASN A 128 -12.74 20.15 -57.80
C ASN A 128 -12.67 20.78 -56.41
N GLU A 129 -13.81 20.97 -55.74
CA GLU A 129 -13.88 21.46 -54.37
C GLU A 129 -13.26 20.48 -53.37
N TYR A 130 -13.52 19.17 -53.52
CA TYR A 130 -12.90 18.12 -52.72
C TYR A 130 -11.39 18.10 -52.90
N VAL A 131 -10.89 18.14 -54.14
CA VAL A 131 -9.44 18.17 -54.42
C VAL A 131 -8.82 19.45 -53.85
N LYS A 132 -9.51 20.59 -53.95
CA LYS A 132 -9.09 21.86 -53.35
C LYS A 132 -8.99 21.74 -51.83
N HIS A 133 -10.06 21.34 -51.13
CA HIS A 133 -10.05 21.17 -49.67
C HIS A 133 -9.05 20.10 -49.22
N ARG A 134 -8.88 19.01 -49.97
CA ARG A 134 -7.87 17.99 -49.68
C ARG A 134 -6.45 18.56 -49.79
N LYS A 135 -6.16 19.36 -50.81
CA LYS A 135 -4.86 20.05 -50.94
C LYS A 135 -4.64 21.03 -49.80
N GLU A 136 -5.66 21.79 -49.41
CA GLU A 136 -5.61 22.71 -48.27
C GLU A 136 -5.36 21.96 -46.96
N LEU A 137 -6.05 20.85 -46.72
CA LEU A 137 -5.83 20.00 -45.54
C LEU A 137 -4.40 19.46 -45.51
N VAL A 138 -3.88 18.91 -46.62
CA VAL A 138 -2.51 18.40 -46.67
C VAL A 138 -1.47 19.51 -46.44
N ALA A 139 -1.74 20.72 -46.91
CA ALA A 139 -0.82 21.85 -46.76
C ALA A 139 -0.80 22.45 -45.34
N HIS A 140 -1.91 22.39 -44.59
CA HIS A 140 -2.03 23.04 -43.28
C HIS A 140 -2.07 22.06 -42.10
N LEU A 141 -2.41 20.78 -42.33
CA LEU A 141 -2.54 19.80 -41.27
C LEU A 141 -1.18 19.13 -40.98
N MET A 142 -0.46 19.71 -40.02
CA MET A 142 0.90 19.30 -39.64
C MET A 142 1.02 17.85 -39.15
N ILE A 143 -0.08 17.25 -38.67
CA ILE A 143 -0.07 15.85 -38.21
C ILE A 143 0.15 14.84 -39.35
N LEU A 144 -0.11 15.22 -40.61
CA LEU A 144 0.02 14.33 -41.78
C LEU A 144 1.48 14.16 -42.24
N TYR A 145 2.42 14.90 -41.65
CA TYR A 145 3.82 14.81 -42.03
C TYR A 145 4.45 13.50 -41.48
N PRO A 146 5.28 12.80 -42.28
CA PRO A 146 5.88 11.52 -41.89
C PRO A 146 6.68 11.55 -40.57
N HIS A 147 7.20 12.71 -40.19
CA HIS A 147 7.92 12.95 -38.93
C HIS A 147 7.08 12.59 -37.71
N MET A 148 5.80 12.94 -37.73
CA MET A 148 4.87 12.68 -36.62
C MET A 148 4.70 11.18 -36.41
N GLN A 149 4.57 10.42 -37.51
CA GLN A 149 4.48 8.96 -37.45
C GLN A 149 5.77 8.33 -36.92
N LYS A 150 6.95 8.82 -37.35
CA LYS A 150 8.25 8.34 -36.85
C LYS A 150 8.44 8.62 -35.36
N ILE A 151 8.06 9.81 -34.90
CA ILE A 151 8.09 10.18 -33.48
C ILE A 151 7.17 9.26 -32.68
N LEU A 152 5.93 9.07 -33.15
CA LEU A 152 4.96 8.23 -32.45
C LEU A 152 5.45 6.79 -32.31
N ASP A 153 5.94 6.18 -33.39
CA ASP A 153 6.52 4.83 -33.37
C ASP A 153 7.74 4.74 -32.42
N LEU A 154 8.63 5.73 -32.44
CA LEU A 154 9.79 5.79 -31.55
C LEU A 154 9.38 5.90 -30.07
N CYS A 155 8.45 6.80 -29.75
CA CYS A 155 7.94 6.98 -28.38
C CYS A 155 7.26 5.72 -27.87
N GLN A 156 6.34 5.13 -28.63
CA GLN A 156 5.63 3.92 -28.20
C GLN A 156 6.57 2.75 -27.94
N ARG A 157 7.56 2.51 -28.81
CA ARG A 157 8.53 1.44 -28.62
C ARG A 157 9.43 1.65 -27.40
N GLN A 158 9.92 2.86 -27.17
CA GLN A 158 10.82 3.11 -26.03
C GLN A 158 10.05 3.18 -24.70
N PHE A 159 8.93 3.90 -24.65
CA PHE A 159 8.15 4.07 -23.43
C PHE A 159 7.40 2.79 -23.00
N SER A 160 7.15 1.85 -23.90
CA SER A 160 6.58 0.54 -23.51
C SER A 160 7.56 -0.37 -22.74
N GLN A 161 8.87 -0.12 -22.85
CA GLN A 161 9.91 -0.97 -22.26
C GLN A 161 10.45 -0.43 -20.93
N ILE A 162 10.14 0.82 -20.59
CA ILE A 162 10.70 1.53 -19.44
C ILE A 162 9.59 1.72 -18.40
N HIS A 163 9.91 1.41 -17.15
CA HIS A 163 9.17 1.82 -15.97
C HIS A 163 10.07 2.76 -15.17
N LEU A 164 9.52 3.84 -14.64
CA LEU A 164 10.31 4.83 -13.90
C LEU A 164 10.80 4.30 -12.55
N THR A 165 9.99 3.45 -11.91
CA THR A 165 10.32 2.76 -10.66
C THR A 165 9.51 1.47 -10.58
N ASP A 166 10.05 0.44 -9.93
CA ASP A 166 9.34 -0.83 -9.67
C ASP A 166 9.27 -1.13 -8.18
N VAL A 167 8.37 -0.42 -7.50
CA VAL A 167 8.20 -0.54 -6.04
C VAL A 167 7.75 -1.95 -5.61
N ARG A 168 7.18 -2.73 -6.53
CA ARG A 168 6.76 -4.13 -6.29
C ARG A 168 7.95 -5.02 -5.91
N ALA A 169 9.12 -4.76 -6.48
CA ALA A 169 10.33 -5.53 -6.23
C ALA A 169 10.82 -5.46 -4.77
N TYR A 170 10.40 -4.43 -4.02
CA TYR A 170 10.79 -4.25 -2.63
C TYR A 170 10.04 -5.20 -1.67
N ARG A 171 8.93 -5.82 -2.10
CA ARG A 171 8.27 -6.87 -1.32
C ARG A 171 9.23 -8.03 -1.03
N ASP A 172 9.93 -8.49 -2.05
CA ASP A 172 10.83 -9.66 -1.97
C ASP A 172 12.08 -9.36 -1.13
N MET A 173 12.40 -8.08 -0.91
CA MET A 173 13.49 -7.63 -0.04
C MET A 173 13.10 -7.61 1.46
N GLY A 174 11.84 -7.88 1.78
CA GLY A 174 11.30 -7.83 3.13
C GLY A 174 10.93 -6.41 3.57
N ALA A 175 10.95 -6.16 4.87
CA ALA A 175 10.57 -4.86 5.41
C ALA A 175 11.66 -3.79 5.13
N VAL A 176 11.27 -2.65 4.57
CA VAL A 176 12.17 -1.58 4.14
C VAL A 176 11.94 -0.31 4.98
N ASP A 177 13.03 0.39 5.30
CA ASP A 177 12.97 1.70 5.97
C ASP A 177 12.57 2.81 4.98
N PHE A 178 11.89 3.84 5.46
CA PHE A 178 11.32 4.90 4.62
C PHE A 178 12.40 5.62 3.79
N GLU A 179 13.51 6.00 4.41
CA GLU A 179 14.63 6.69 3.74
C GLU A 179 15.34 5.79 2.72
N ASN A 180 15.39 4.48 2.97
CA ASN A 180 15.96 3.52 2.02
C ASN A 180 15.07 3.41 0.78
N LEU A 181 13.75 3.30 0.94
CA LEU A 181 12.82 3.27 -0.19
C LEU A 181 12.87 4.60 -0.97
N LYS A 182 12.87 5.73 -0.25
CA LYS A 182 12.96 7.06 -0.84
C LYS A 182 14.20 7.23 -1.73
N SER A 183 15.37 6.87 -1.19
CA SER A 183 16.64 6.96 -1.90
C SER A 183 16.68 6.03 -3.11
N ALA A 184 16.16 4.81 -2.96
CA ALA A 184 16.16 3.82 -4.03
C ALA A 184 15.22 4.22 -5.19
N VAL A 185 14.01 4.70 -4.89
CA VAL A 185 13.09 5.25 -5.90
C VAL A 185 13.69 6.46 -6.62
N GLN A 186 14.32 7.39 -5.88
CA GLN A 186 15.01 8.53 -6.50
C GLN A 186 16.10 8.09 -7.49
N GLN A 187 16.89 7.09 -7.10
CA GLN A 187 17.94 6.54 -7.94
C GLN A 187 17.39 5.84 -9.19
N GLU A 188 16.33 5.03 -9.05
CA GLU A 188 15.65 4.35 -10.17
C GLU A 188 15.08 5.36 -11.19
N VAL A 189 14.39 6.38 -10.69
CA VAL A 189 13.82 7.44 -11.53
C VAL A 189 14.93 8.23 -12.22
N ALA A 190 16.01 8.58 -11.51
CA ALA A 190 17.17 9.26 -12.09
C ALA A 190 17.85 8.44 -13.19
N SER A 191 18.07 7.14 -12.96
CA SER A 191 18.67 6.22 -13.94
C SER A 191 17.79 6.07 -15.19
N SER A 192 16.47 5.98 -15.00
CA SER A 192 15.50 5.93 -16.08
C SER A 192 15.49 7.22 -16.89
N MET A 193 15.54 8.38 -16.23
CA MET A 193 15.65 9.68 -16.89
C MET A 193 16.95 9.85 -17.67
N GLU A 194 18.09 9.41 -17.11
CA GLU A 194 19.38 9.41 -17.80
C GLU A 194 19.32 8.53 -19.06
N THR A 195 18.75 7.34 -18.95
CA THR A 195 18.56 6.44 -20.09
C THR A 195 17.71 7.08 -21.19
N LEU A 196 16.61 7.74 -20.82
CA LEU A 196 15.75 8.47 -21.76
C LEU A 196 16.50 9.65 -22.41
N THR A 197 17.29 10.38 -21.64
CA THR A 197 18.06 11.54 -22.11
C THR A 197 19.22 11.14 -23.02
N LEU A 198 19.90 10.03 -22.75
CA LEU A 198 21.06 9.58 -23.53
C LEU A 198 20.67 8.70 -24.73
N LYS A 199 19.57 7.95 -24.66
CA LYS A 199 19.20 6.98 -25.71
C LYS A 199 17.98 7.37 -26.53
N TRP A 200 16.92 7.87 -25.90
CA TRP A 200 15.67 8.20 -26.59
C TRP A 200 15.72 9.61 -27.20
N LEU A 201 16.09 10.61 -26.41
CA LEU A 201 16.08 12.01 -26.85
C LEU A 201 16.97 12.29 -28.08
N PRO A 202 18.20 11.75 -28.18
CA PRO A 202 19.03 11.97 -29.37
C PRO A 202 18.43 11.34 -30.63
N LYS A 203 17.73 10.20 -30.50
CA LYS A 203 17.02 9.56 -31.63
C LYS A 203 15.84 10.42 -32.11
N VAL A 204 15.14 11.09 -31.19
CA VAL A 204 14.10 12.07 -31.56
C VAL A 204 14.70 13.21 -32.36
N PHE A 205 15.81 13.78 -31.90
CA PHE A 205 16.49 14.87 -32.61
C PHE A 205 17.12 14.46 -33.94
N GLN A 206 17.59 13.21 -34.05
CA GLN A 206 18.13 12.66 -35.29
C GLN A 206 17.11 12.68 -36.44
N ILE A 207 15.80 12.60 -36.14
CA ILE A 207 14.73 12.72 -37.15
C ILE A 207 14.78 14.09 -37.87
N PHE A 208 15.38 15.10 -37.25
CA PHE A 208 15.45 16.48 -37.73
C PHE A 208 16.89 16.96 -38.02
N ALA A 209 17.88 16.08 -37.92
CA ALA A 209 19.30 16.47 -37.95
C ALA A 209 19.75 17.01 -39.32
N GLU A 210 19.21 16.48 -40.43
CA GLU A 210 19.55 16.97 -41.77
C GLU A 210 18.60 18.09 -42.20
N LYS A 211 19.13 19.15 -42.83
CA LYS A 211 18.30 20.24 -43.39
C LYS A 211 17.30 19.76 -44.45
N THR A 212 17.64 18.68 -45.16
CA THR A 212 16.78 17.97 -46.13
C THR A 212 15.64 17.21 -45.46
N SER A 213 15.78 16.89 -44.17
CA SER A 213 14.73 16.21 -43.41
C SER A 213 13.62 17.17 -43.00
N ILE A 214 13.87 18.48 -42.88
CA ILE A 214 12.82 19.46 -42.54
C ILE A 214 11.99 19.77 -43.80
N PRO A 215 10.65 19.70 -43.75
CA PRO A 215 9.82 20.06 -44.89
C PRO A 215 10.06 21.52 -45.34
N PRO A 216 10.17 21.81 -46.65
CA PRO A 216 10.38 23.16 -47.15
C PRO A 216 9.07 23.98 -47.01
N LEU A 217 8.90 24.60 -45.85
CA LEU A 217 7.72 25.37 -45.47
C LEU A 217 8.03 26.86 -45.33
N ARG A 218 7.01 27.69 -45.51
CA ARG A 218 7.05 29.11 -45.14
C ARG A 218 7.18 29.24 -43.62
N ASN A 219 7.80 30.32 -43.12
CA ASN A 219 8.13 30.48 -41.70
C ASN A 219 6.94 30.31 -40.74
N ASP A 220 5.75 30.78 -41.11
CA ASP A 220 4.50 30.62 -40.33
C ASP A 220 4.03 29.17 -40.22
N LEU A 221 4.14 28.41 -41.30
CA LEU A 221 3.82 26.98 -41.34
C LEU A 221 4.90 26.15 -40.65
N LEU A 222 6.15 26.61 -40.67
CA LEU A 222 7.26 25.96 -39.99
C LEU A 222 7.12 26.05 -38.46
N GLU A 223 6.69 27.20 -37.94
CA GLU A 223 6.33 27.34 -36.52
C GLU A 223 5.17 26.40 -36.15
N SER A 224 4.12 26.37 -36.97
CA SER A 224 2.99 25.45 -36.78
C SER A 224 3.43 23.97 -36.79
N PHE A 225 4.41 23.62 -37.63
CA PHE A 225 5.00 22.29 -37.68
C PHE A 225 5.73 21.94 -36.39
N TYR A 226 6.61 22.81 -35.88
CA TYR A 226 7.32 22.58 -34.61
C TYR A 226 6.40 22.58 -33.39
N ASN A 227 5.34 23.38 -33.41
CA ASN A 227 4.29 23.31 -32.38
C ASN A 227 3.60 21.95 -32.41
N CYS A 228 3.25 21.43 -33.59
CA CYS A 228 2.68 20.09 -33.72
C CYS A 228 3.62 18.99 -33.21
N VAL A 229 4.93 19.08 -33.51
CA VAL A 229 5.95 18.16 -32.97
C VAL A 229 5.98 18.22 -31.44
N SER A 230 6.02 19.42 -30.87
CA SER A 230 6.09 19.64 -29.42
C SER A 230 4.83 19.15 -28.72
N THR A 231 3.64 19.39 -29.30
CA THR A 231 2.37 18.87 -28.80
C THR A 231 2.32 17.35 -28.86
N LEU A 232 2.79 16.73 -29.94
CA LEU A 232 2.83 15.26 -30.04
C LEU A 232 3.72 14.65 -28.97
N LEU A 233 4.95 15.17 -28.80
CA LEU A 233 5.87 14.71 -27.76
C LEU A 233 5.31 14.94 -26.36
N SER A 234 4.67 16.09 -26.12
CA SER A 234 3.96 16.40 -24.87
C SER A 234 2.92 15.34 -24.54
N ILE A 235 2.06 14.97 -25.51
CA ILE A 235 1.04 13.93 -25.33
C ILE A 235 1.70 12.58 -25.00
N GLN A 236 2.76 12.20 -25.69
CA GLN A 236 3.44 10.92 -25.46
C GLN A 236 4.09 10.86 -24.07
N ILE A 237 4.75 11.94 -23.63
CA ILE A 237 5.35 12.02 -22.29
C ILE A 237 4.26 11.99 -21.23
N LYS A 238 3.17 12.76 -21.38
CA LYS A 238 2.06 12.76 -20.43
C LYS A 238 1.40 11.38 -20.30
N GLN A 239 1.19 10.67 -21.41
CA GLN A 239 0.68 9.28 -21.38
C GLN A 239 1.62 8.34 -20.64
N PHE A 240 2.94 8.47 -20.86
CA PHE A 240 3.94 7.68 -20.14
C PHE A 240 3.93 7.96 -18.64
N LEU A 241 3.94 9.22 -18.22
CA LEU A 241 3.88 9.61 -16.81
C LEU A 241 2.56 9.17 -16.14
N GLN A 242 1.44 9.35 -16.84
CA GLN A 242 0.13 8.93 -16.34
C GLN A 242 0.05 7.40 -16.15
N ARG A 243 0.67 6.61 -17.04
CA ARG A 243 0.74 5.16 -16.87
C ARG A 243 1.54 4.76 -15.64
N ASN A 244 2.75 5.32 -15.46
CA ASN A 244 3.59 5.02 -14.29
C ASN A 244 2.92 5.45 -12.98
N LEU A 245 2.25 6.61 -12.96
CA LEU A 245 1.47 7.05 -11.81
C LEU A 245 0.28 6.11 -11.55
N GLY A 246 -0.40 5.69 -12.62
CA GLY A 246 -1.50 4.73 -12.53
C GLY A 246 -1.06 3.41 -11.91
N GLU A 247 0.04 2.83 -12.38
CA GLU A 247 0.61 1.59 -11.82
C GLU A 247 0.98 1.72 -10.34
N TRP A 248 1.50 2.89 -9.93
CA TRP A 248 1.76 3.16 -8.51
C TRP A 248 0.48 3.22 -7.68
N VAL A 249 -0.55 3.91 -8.17
CA VAL A 249 -1.84 4.03 -7.48
C VAL A 249 -2.57 2.68 -7.41
N GLU A 250 -2.55 1.91 -8.49
CA GLU A 250 -3.16 0.56 -8.56
C GLU A 250 -2.52 -0.41 -7.57
N LEU A 251 -1.25 -0.22 -7.20
CA LEU A 251 -0.59 -1.06 -6.20
C LEU A 251 -1.31 -1.05 -4.84
N PHE A 252 -2.02 0.04 -4.52
CA PHE A 252 -2.76 0.19 -3.28
C PHE A 252 -4.20 -0.33 -3.35
N ASP A 253 -4.61 -0.94 -4.47
CA ASP A 253 -5.89 -1.64 -4.54
C ASP A 253 -5.91 -2.86 -3.60
N GLU A 254 -7.08 -3.22 -3.06
CA GLU A 254 -7.25 -4.32 -2.11
C GLU A 254 -6.95 -5.68 -2.75
N GLU A 255 -7.10 -5.79 -4.06
CA GLU A 255 -6.82 -7.00 -4.82
C GLU A 255 -5.33 -7.29 -5.02
N HIS A 256 -4.44 -6.37 -4.59
CA HIS A 256 -3.00 -6.39 -4.89
C HIS A 256 -2.11 -6.33 -3.64
N THR A 257 -2.63 -6.66 -2.46
CA THR A 257 -1.88 -6.55 -1.19
C THR A 257 -0.58 -7.36 -1.19
N GLU A 258 -0.52 -8.45 -1.97
CA GLU A 258 0.67 -9.29 -2.09
C GLU A 258 1.87 -8.59 -2.74
N ARG A 259 1.62 -7.47 -3.43
CA ARG A 259 2.62 -6.71 -4.19
C ARG A 259 3.07 -5.44 -3.47
N LEU A 260 2.38 -5.06 -2.38
CA LEU A 260 2.71 -3.86 -1.61
C LEU A 260 4.08 -4.00 -0.94
N PRO A 261 4.94 -2.97 -0.95
CA PRO A 261 6.14 -3.00 -0.12
C PRO A 261 5.74 -3.12 1.36
N VAL A 262 6.57 -3.78 2.16
CA VAL A 262 6.39 -3.79 3.62
C VAL A 262 7.30 -2.70 4.20
N LEU A 263 6.72 -1.75 4.91
CA LEU A 263 7.44 -0.61 5.48
C LEU A 263 7.63 -0.79 6.98
N LYS A 264 8.84 -0.49 7.47
CA LYS A 264 9.12 -0.56 8.91
C LYS A 264 8.54 0.64 9.63
N MET A 265 7.75 0.38 10.66
CA MET A 265 7.32 1.35 11.66
C MET A 265 7.56 0.77 13.05
N TYR A 266 7.63 1.64 14.03
CA TYR A 266 7.97 1.36 15.41
C TYR A 266 6.91 2.01 16.29
N LEU A 267 6.48 1.33 17.35
CA LEU A 267 5.86 1.98 18.47
C LEU A 267 6.97 2.41 19.42
N THR A 268 7.14 3.72 19.61
CA THR A 268 8.12 4.30 20.52
C THR A 268 7.47 4.72 21.83
N TYR A 269 8.21 4.65 22.93
CA TYR A 269 7.76 5.06 24.25
C TYR A 269 8.62 6.22 24.78
N GLU A 270 8.08 7.44 24.67
CA GLU A 270 8.73 8.67 25.13
C GLU A 270 7.78 9.45 26.05
N ASP A 271 8.28 9.93 27.20
CA ASP A 271 7.52 10.74 28.17
C ASP A 271 6.15 10.14 28.56
N GLN A 272 6.12 8.83 28.83
CA GLN A 272 4.92 8.04 29.14
C GLN A 272 3.88 7.98 28.02
N LYS A 273 4.23 8.38 26.80
CA LYS A 273 3.37 8.32 25.63
C LYS A 273 3.90 7.32 24.62
N VAL A 274 2.98 6.57 24.03
CA VAL A 274 3.27 5.69 22.91
C VAL A 274 2.91 6.39 21.61
N GLN A 275 3.83 6.40 20.64
CA GLN A 275 3.61 7.00 19.32
C GLN A 275 4.15 6.09 18.22
N PHE A 276 3.62 6.27 17.00
CA PHE A 276 4.16 5.63 15.81
C PHE A 276 5.36 6.44 15.31
N TYR A 277 6.46 5.74 15.01
CA TYR A 277 7.65 6.29 14.37
C TYR A 277 8.08 5.40 13.19
N PRO A 278 8.34 5.93 11.99
CA PRO A 278 7.87 7.23 11.51
C PRO A 278 6.36 7.40 11.74
N SER A 279 5.90 8.64 11.76
CA SER A 279 4.48 8.95 12.01
C SER A 279 3.58 8.53 10.85
N SER A 280 2.26 8.55 11.07
CA SER A 280 1.30 8.34 9.97
C SER A 280 1.39 9.43 8.90
N GLU A 281 1.81 10.65 9.28
CA GLU A 281 2.05 11.75 8.35
C GLU A 281 3.28 11.47 7.49
N ASP A 282 4.37 10.97 8.10
CA ASP A 282 5.57 10.57 7.37
C ASP A 282 5.28 9.44 6.37
N LEU A 283 4.36 8.52 6.71
CA LEU A 283 3.93 7.47 5.79
C LEU A 283 3.17 8.05 4.60
N GLU A 284 2.21 8.95 4.86
CA GLU A 284 1.48 9.64 3.79
C GLU A 284 2.44 10.41 2.88
N ASP A 285 3.37 11.16 3.48
CA ASP A 285 4.39 11.94 2.76
C ASP A 285 5.30 11.06 1.92
N LEU A 286 5.73 9.90 2.41
CA LEU A 286 6.52 8.94 1.62
C LEU A 286 5.75 8.47 0.38
N ILE A 287 4.49 8.08 0.54
CA ILE A 287 3.67 7.55 -0.57
C ILE A 287 3.38 8.65 -1.61
N LEU A 288 3.13 9.88 -1.15
CA LEU A 288 2.94 11.03 -2.04
C LEU A 288 4.25 11.46 -2.71
N PHE A 289 5.38 11.41 -1.99
CA PHE A 289 6.71 11.71 -2.51
C PHE A 289 7.06 10.83 -3.71
N ILE A 290 6.76 9.53 -3.67
CA ILE A 290 7.00 8.61 -4.81
C ILE A 290 6.18 9.07 -6.03
N SER A 291 4.92 9.47 -5.82
CA SER A 291 4.09 10.04 -6.88
C SER A 291 4.72 11.31 -7.48
N GLU A 292 5.25 12.19 -6.63
CA GLU A 292 5.94 13.41 -7.06
C GLU A 292 7.21 13.11 -7.87
N GLN A 293 8.01 12.10 -7.48
CA GLN A 293 9.19 11.68 -8.26
C GLN A 293 8.79 11.26 -9.67
N ILE A 294 7.70 10.49 -9.80
CA ILE A 294 7.15 10.09 -11.10
C ILE A 294 6.70 11.32 -11.89
N THR A 295 5.87 12.18 -11.31
CA THR A 295 5.23 13.28 -12.06
C THR A 295 6.18 14.43 -12.39
N ASN A 296 7.21 14.65 -11.58
CA ASN A 296 8.23 15.69 -11.81
C ASN A 296 9.37 15.20 -12.71
N SER A 297 9.35 13.94 -13.14
CA SER A 297 10.28 13.44 -14.16
C SER A 297 9.98 14.06 -15.53
N LEU A 298 11.00 14.13 -16.40
CA LEU A 298 10.90 14.60 -17.79
C LEU A 298 10.41 16.05 -18.00
N GLN A 299 10.40 16.90 -16.97
CA GLN A 299 9.97 18.31 -17.08
C GLN A 299 10.96 19.22 -17.83
N LYS A 300 12.22 18.76 -18.03
CA LYS A 300 13.31 19.55 -18.65
C LYS A 300 13.69 19.07 -20.05
N ILE A 301 12.77 18.45 -20.79
CA ILE A 301 13.03 18.01 -22.17
C ILE A 301 12.89 19.21 -23.13
N PRO A 302 13.93 19.63 -23.85
CA PRO A 302 13.85 20.77 -24.75
C PRO A 302 13.02 20.46 -25.99
N THR A 303 12.32 21.47 -26.50
CA THR A 303 11.62 21.38 -27.80
C THR A 303 12.61 21.21 -28.94
N VAL A 304 12.19 20.53 -30.02
CA VAL A 304 13.02 20.33 -31.22
C VAL A 304 13.51 21.67 -31.80
N GLN A 305 12.63 22.68 -31.83
CA GLN A 305 12.97 24.01 -32.30
C GLN A 305 14.05 24.68 -31.43
N SER A 306 13.92 24.60 -30.11
CA SER A 306 14.92 25.15 -29.19
C SER A 306 16.28 24.47 -29.31
N TRP A 307 16.27 23.14 -29.53
CA TRP A 307 17.48 22.35 -29.73
C TRP A 307 18.17 22.69 -31.06
N LEU A 308 17.43 22.73 -32.17
CA LEU A 308 17.96 23.08 -33.49
C LEU A 308 18.57 24.49 -33.53
N ASN A 309 17.95 25.44 -32.83
CA ASN A 309 18.35 26.84 -32.83
C ASN A 309 19.47 27.17 -31.85
N ASN A 310 19.92 26.21 -31.01
CA ASN A 310 20.85 26.47 -29.90
C ASN A 310 20.45 27.70 -29.07
N SER A 311 19.15 27.81 -28.75
CA SER A 311 18.60 29.00 -28.07
C SER A 311 19.28 29.22 -26.71
N PRO A 312 19.71 30.46 -26.37
CA PRO A 312 20.29 30.76 -25.07
C PRO A 312 19.29 30.59 -23.93
N THR A 313 17.98 30.70 -24.22
CA THR A 313 16.89 30.38 -23.30
C THR A 313 16.12 29.18 -23.84
N PRO A 314 16.35 27.96 -23.32
CA PRO A 314 15.71 26.77 -23.85
C PRO A 314 14.22 26.73 -23.53
N THR A 315 13.40 26.44 -24.55
CA THR A 315 11.97 26.18 -24.39
C THR A 315 11.75 24.69 -24.19
N TYR A 316 11.07 24.30 -23.11
CA TYR A 316 10.80 22.91 -22.75
C TYR A 316 9.43 22.43 -23.23
N ILE A 317 9.32 21.13 -23.43
CA ILE A 317 8.06 20.45 -23.74
C ILE A 317 7.20 20.46 -22.47
N ASP A 318 5.92 20.80 -22.61
CA ASP A 318 4.95 20.68 -21.51
C ASP A 318 4.72 19.19 -21.17
N ALA A 319 5.33 18.71 -20.09
CA ALA A 319 5.15 17.38 -19.56
C ALA A 319 4.20 17.34 -18.34
N LYS A 320 3.58 18.48 -17.98
CA LYS A 320 2.78 18.57 -16.76
C LYS A 320 1.46 17.81 -16.93
N LEU A 321 1.19 16.88 -16.01
CA LEU A 321 -0.08 16.17 -15.98
C LEU A 321 -1.24 17.11 -15.60
N PRO A 322 -2.46 16.88 -16.11
CA PRO A 322 -3.63 17.66 -15.72
C PRO A 322 -3.92 17.57 -14.21
N ALA A 323 -4.39 18.69 -13.62
CA ALA A 323 -4.66 18.77 -12.17
C ALA A 323 -5.63 17.68 -11.68
N HIS A 324 -6.71 17.41 -12.42
CA HIS A 324 -7.69 16.38 -12.03
C HIS A 324 -7.10 14.97 -11.92
N VAL A 325 -6.06 14.64 -12.71
CA VAL A 325 -5.37 13.34 -12.63
C VAL A 325 -4.53 13.27 -11.35
N LEU A 326 -3.79 14.35 -11.06
CA LEU A 326 -2.93 14.44 -9.87
C LEU A 326 -3.76 14.44 -8.59
N GLU A 327 -4.82 15.26 -8.53
CA GLU A 327 -5.73 15.35 -7.39
C GLU A 327 -6.44 14.02 -7.16
N SER A 328 -6.96 13.37 -8.21
CA SER A 328 -7.60 12.06 -8.06
C SER A 328 -6.63 10.99 -7.56
N SER A 329 -5.39 11.00 -8.03
CA SER A 329 -4.35 10.04 -7.59
C SER A 329 -3.97 10.28 -6.14
N LYS A 330 -3.76 11.55 -5.75
CA LYS A 330 -3.49 11.96 -4.37
C LYS A 330 -4.60 11.51 -3.43
N THR A 331 -5.87 11.80 -3.75
CA THR A 331 -7.01 11.40 -2.91
C THR A 331 -7.09 9.89 -2.74
N LYS A 332 -6.86 9.11 -3.80
CA LYS A 332 -6.84 7.63 -3.72
C LYS A 332 -5.73 7.12 -2.80
N LEU A 333 -4.51 7.63 -2.94
CA LEU A 333 -3.38 7.23 -2.11
C LEU A 333 -3.58 7.61 -0.64
N GLN A 334 -4.08 8.81 -0.36
CA GLN A 334 -4.41 9.24 1.01
C GLN A 334 -5.48 8.34 1.65
N ALA A 335 -6.52 7.98 0.89
CA ALA A 335 -7.54 7.05 1.36
C ALA A 335 -6.95 5.65 1.63
N ALA A 336 -6.07 5.16 0.76
CA ALA A 336 -5.40 3.88 0.96
C ALA A 336 -4.49 3.87 2.19
N VAL A 337 -3.68 4.92 2.41
CA VAL A 337 -2.83 5.04 3.60
C VAL A 337 -3.66 4.96 4.87
N ARG A 338 -4.78 5.69 4.94
CA ARG A 338 -5.70 5.65 6.09
C ARG A 338 -6.27 4.25 6.32
N ARG A 339 -6.69 3.56 5.25
CA ARG A 339 -7.22 2.20 5.32
C ARG A 339 -6.18 1.21 5.83
N TYR A 340 -4.97 1.23 5.29
CA TYR A 340 -3.89 0.31 5.69
C TYR A 340 -3.34 0.59 7.09
N LEU A 341 -3.53 1.81 7.62
CA LEU A 341 -3.20 2.15 9.01
C LEU A 341 -4.28 1.74 10.02
N GLU A 342 -5.53 1.54 9.60
CA GLU A 342 -6.65 1.26 10.50
C GLU A 342 -6.41 -0.01 11.35
N ILE A 343 -6.01 -1.11 10.73
CA ILE A 343 -5.75 -2.38 11.42
C ILE A 343 -4.55 -2.27 12.39
N PRO A 344 -3.38 -1.71 11.99
CA PRO A 344 -2.29 -1.41 12.92
C PRO A 344 -2.72 -0.56 14.13
N TYR A 345 -3.53 0.48 13.93
CA TYR A 345 -4.04 1.31 15.02
C TYR A 345 -4.98 0.54 15.95
N GLN A 346 -5.90 -0.26 15.40
CA GLN A 346 -6.78 -1.12 16.21
C GLN A 346 -5.99 -2.14 17.03
N PHE A 347 -4.94 -2.74 16.45
CA PHE A 347 -4.02 -3.61 17.16
C PHE A 347 -3.33 -2.88 18.32
N PHE A 348 -2.73 -1.72 18.04
CA PHE A 348 -2.08 -0.88 19.05
C PHE A 348 -3.05 -0.52 20.19
N GLU A 349 -4.26 -0.09 19.87
CA GLU A 349 -5.27 0.29 20.87
C GLU A 349 -5.70 -0.92 21.73
N LYS A 350 -5.91 -2.08 21.10
CA LYS A 350 -6.39 -3.29 21.78
C LYS A 350 -5.31 -3.94 22.65
N VAL A 351 -4.07 -3.95 22.19
CA VAL A 351 -2.97 -4.69 22.84
C VAL A 351 -2.21 -3.83 23.84
N PHE A 352 -1.98 -2.55 23.55
CA PHE A 352 -1.17 -1.68 24.40
C PHE A 352 -2.00 -0.63 25.15
N VAL A 353 -2.90 0.08 24.46
CA VAL A 353 -3.61 1.20 25.10
C VAL A 353 -4.65 0.70 26.11
N LYS A 354 -5.62 -0.12 25.69
CA LYS A 354 -6.72 -0.55 26.57
C LYS A 354 -6.24 -1.32 27.81
N PRO A 355 -5.34 -2.31 27.71
CA PRO A 355 -4.93 -3.08 28.88
C PRO A 355 -4.03 -2.30 29.84
N TYR A 356 -3.22 -1.37 29.32
CA TYR A 356 -2.18 -0.68 30.09
C TYR A 356 -2.38 0.84 30.20
N LEU A 357 -3.60 1.34 29.91
CA LEU A 357 -3.92 2.78 29.96
C LEU A 357 -3.53 3.41 31.30
N PHE A 358 -3.75 2.70 32.40
CA PHE A 358 -3.45 3.15 33.75
C PHE A 358 -1.95 3.41 34.02
N LEU A 359 -1.06 2.84 33.21
CA LEU A 359 0.38 3.14 33.21
C LEU A 359 0.71 4.32 32.29
N LEU A 360 0.03 4.40 31.15
CA LEU A 360 0.24 5.43 30.12
C LEU A 360 -0.31 6.81 30.53
N ASP A 361 -1.40 6.84 31.30
CA ASP A 361 -2.04 8.07 31.75
C ASP A 361 -1.54 8.56 33.12
N GLY A 362 -0.58 7.85 33.72
CA GLY A 362 -0.01 8.19 35.03
C GLY A 362 -0.92 7.85 36.23
N SER A 363 -2.09 7.25 36.01
CA SER A 363 -3.04 6.92 37.09
C SER A 363 -2.42 6.00 38.13
N GLU A 364 -1.63 5.00 37.72
CA GLU A 364 -0.98 4.10 38.69
C GLU A 364 0.09 4.82 39.52
N ALA A 365 0.82 5.76 38.92
CA ALA A 365 1.79 6.57 39.65
C ALA A 365 1.10 7.37 40.76
N GLN A 366 -0.03 8.00 40.45
CA GLN A 366 -0.83 8.73 41.43
C GLN A 366 -1.40 7.83 42.53
N LYS A 367 -1.84 6.61 42.18
CA LYS A 367 -2.28 5.62 43.18
C LYS A 367 -1.14 5.19 44.10
N VAL A 368 0.07 4.99 43.56
CA VAL A 368 1.26 4.66 44.35
C VAL A 368 1.61 5.79 45.31
N GLU A 369 1.60 7.05 44.86
CA GLU A 369 1.82 8.21 45.74
C GLU A 369 0.76 8.31 46.84
N THR A 370 -0.50 8.11 46.49
CA THR A 370 -1.61 8.13 47.47
C THR A 370 -1.45 7.02 48.50
N PHE A 371 -1.04 5.82 48.05
CA PHE A 371 -0.76 4.68 48.92
C PHE A 371 0.39 5.00 49.89
N LEU A 372 1.49 5.56 49.41
CA LEU A 372 2.66 5.95 50.21
C LEU A 372 2.36 7.04 51.26
N ASN A 373 1.43 7.94 50.96
CA ASN A 373 1.01 9.01 51.87
C ASN A 373 0.03 8.55 52.95
N SER A 374 -0.46 7.31 52.87
CA SER A 374 -1.39 6.73 53.83
C SER A 374 -0.69 5.71 54.73
N LYS A 375 -1.24 5.47 55.93
CA LYS A 375 -0.73 4.42 56.81
C LYS A 375 -1.20 3.06 56.28
N GLN A 376 -0.26 2.25 55.83
CA GLN A 376 -0.50 0.93 55.23
C GLN A 376 0.29 -0.14 56.00
N GLU A 377 -0.16 -1.39 55.93
CA GLU A 377 0.55 -2.52 56.51
C GLU A 377 1.63 -3.06 55.57
N PHE A 378 2.69 -3.63 56.15
CA PHE A 378 3.82 -4.23 55.40
C PHE A 378 3.36 -5.19 54.30
N ARG A 379 2.39 -6.08 54.61
CA ARG A 379 1.88 -7.06 53.64
C ARG A 379 1.23 -6.43 52.42
N ASP A 380 0.64 -5.24 52.56
CA ASP A 380 -0.01 -4.56 51.44
C ASP A 380 1.03 -3.93 50.50
N TYR A 381 2.18 -3.46 51.03
CA TYR A 381 3.32 -3.09 50.20
C TYR A 381 3.81 -4.29 49.37
N CYS A 382 4.06 -5.45 50.00
CA CYS A 382 4.51 -6.65 49.30
C CYS A 382 3.56 -7.07 48.18
N LYS A 383 2.23 -7.09 48.46
CA LYS A 383 1.21 -7.42 47.44
C LYS A 383 1.23 -6.43 46.28
N TYR A 384 1.35 -5.14 46.56
CA TYR A 384 1.30 -4.12 45.52
C TYR A 384 2.58 -4.14 44.66
N THR A 385 3.75 -4.26 45.29
CA THR A 385 5.03 -4.46 44.58
C THR A 385 4.99 -5.71 43.69
N ALA A 386 4.49 -6.85 44.21
CA ALA A 386 4.34 -8.08 43.43
C ALA A 386 3.38 -7.91 42.24
N ARG A 387 2.25 -7.21 42.42
CA ARG A 387 1.30 -6.90 41.33
C ARG A 387 1.97 -6.10 40.22
N LEU A 388 2.75 -5.07 40.56
CA LEU A 388 3.46 -4.26 39.56
C LEU A 388 4.52 -5.07 38.82
N HIS A 389 5.28 -5.92 39.52
CA HIS A 389 6.22 -6.83 38.86
C HIS A 389 5.53 -7.83 37.92
N ALA A 390 4.39 -8.39 38.32
CA ALA A 390 3.62 -9.30 37.48
C ALA A 390 3.15 -8.62 36.18
N VAL A 391 2.61 -7.39 36.27
CA VAL A 391 2.24 -6.60 35.08
C VAL A 391 3.48 -6.34 34.21
N GLY A 392 4.60 -5.94 34.81
CA GLY A 392 5.84 -5.68 34.08
C GLY A 392 6.41 -6.93 33.37
N GLN A 393 6.15 -8.13 33.89
CA GLN A 393 6.50 -9.40 33.25
C GLN A 393 5.50 -9.77 32.15
N GLU A 394 4.21 -9.59 32.38
CA GLU A 394 3.14 -9.81 31.40
C GLU A 394 3.39 -8.99 30.13
N VAL A 395 3.69 -7.70 30.27
CA VAL A 395 4.04 -6.81 29.14
C VAL A 395 5.20 -7.38 28.32
N MET A 396 6.18 -8.01 28.94
CA MET A 396 7.32 -8.58 28.21
C MET A 396 6.95 -9.83 27.40
N THR A 397 5.81 -10.46 27.67
CA THR A 397 5.29 -11.60 26.88
C THR A 397 4.56 -11.19 25.60
N LEU A 398 4.23 -9.90 25.44
CA LEU A 398 3.60 -9.35 24.23
C LEU A 398 4.50 -9.53 22.99
N PRO A 399 3.95 -9.52 21.77
CA PRO A 399 4.73 -9.68 20.54
C PRO A 399 5.75 -8.54 20.34
N ASN A 400 6.97 -8.88 19.89
CA ASN A 400 8.00 -7.88 19.55
C ASN A 400 7.73 -7.21 18.20
N THR A 401 7.07 -7.91 17.28
CA THR A 401 6.83 -7.43 15.92
C THR A 401 5.52 -8.02 15.41
N GLU A 402 4.70 -7.19 14.78
CA GLU A 402 3.53 -7.61 14.04
C GLU A 402 3.63 -7.22 12.56
N TYR A 403 3.02 -8.04 11.70
CA TYR A 403 3.04 -7.83 10.25
C TYR A 403 1.63 -7.56 9.72
N PHE A 404 1.53 -6.49 8.95
CA PHE A 404 0.34 -6.06 8.21
C PHE A 404 0.70 -5.93 6.72
N ASP A 405 -0.28 -5.66 5.87
CA ASP A 405 -0.08 -5.67 4.41
C ASP A 405 1.00 -4.67 3.95
N LEU A 406 0.94 -3.44 4.48
CA LEU A 406 1.87 -2.34 4.17
C LEU A 406 2.94 -2.14 5.24
N ILE A 407 2.74 -2.63 6.46
CA ILE A 407 3.52 -2.22 7.65
C ILE A 407 4.04 -3.44 8.41
N ARG A 408 5.33 -3.44 8.74
CA ARG A 408 5.90 -4.24 9.83
C ARG A 408 6.03 -3.32 11.03
N LEU A 409 5.28 -3.60 12.09
CA LEU A 409 5.25 -2.79 13.32
C LEU A 409 6.13 -3.42 14.39
N ASP A 410 7.18 -2.73 14.80
CA ASP A 410 8.03 -3.11 15.92
C ASP A 410 7.46 -2.55 17.24
N CYS A 411 7.34 -3.39 18.26
CA CYS A 411 6.70 -3.05 19.53
C CYS A 411 7.66 -3.14 20.73
N GLU A 412 8.94 -3.44 20.50
CA GLU A 412 9.89 -3.74 21.58
C GLU A 412 10.07 -2.55 22.53
N ASP A 413 10.18 -1.33 21.98
CA ASP A 413 10.43 -0.14 22.79
C ASP A 413 9.29 0.16 23.77
N VAL A 414 8.03 -0.01 23.34
CA VAL A 414 6.86 0.11 24.22
C VAL A 414 6.86 -0.94 25.33
N LYS A 415 7.17 -2.19 24.99
CA LYS A 415 7.24 -3.25 26.01
C LYS A 415 8.28 -2.94 27.07
N VAL A 416 9.47 -2.53 26.63
CA VAL A 416 10.57 -2.14 27.51
C VAL A 416 10.20 -0.93 28.35
N GLY A 417 9.58 0.09 27.75
CA GLY A 417 9.11 1.31 28.42
C GLY A 417 8.09 1.03 29.52
N LEU A 418 7.03 0.29 29.21
CA LEU A 418 5.99 -0.11 30.17
C LEU A 418 6.56 -0.98 31.30
N SER A 419 7.41 -1.98 30.97
CA SER A 419 8.03 -2.84 31.98
C SER A 419 8.97 -2.06 32.92
N LYS A 420 9.71 -1.08 32.39
CA LYS A 420 10.54 -0.16 33.18
C LYS A 420 9.69 0.71 34.09
N GLU A 421 8.56 1.22 33.62
CA GLU A 421 7.66 2.04 34.45
C GLU A 421 7.05 1.23 35.61
N CYS A 422 6.58 0.00 35.35
CA CYS A 422 6.16 -0.91 36.42
C CYS A 422 7.27 -1.12 37.46
N ARG A 423 8.51 -1.35 37.01
CA ARG A 423 9.66 -1.54 37.90
C ARG A 423 9.98 -0.30 38.71
N ARG A 424 9.89 0.90 38.11
CA ARG A 424 10.10 2.18 38.79
C ARG A 424 9.10 2.38 39.93
N LEU A 425 7.82 2.13 39.67
CA LEU A 425 6.75 2.20 40.67
C LEU A 425 6.95 1.16 41.78
N ALA A 426 7.27 -0.09 41.41
CA ALA A 426 7.54 -1.17 42.35
C ALA A 426 8.72 -0.84 43.28
N ASN A 427 9.81 -0.28 42.74
CA ASN A 427 10.98 0.13 43.50
C ASN A 427 10.65 1.27 44.47
N THR A 428 9.78 2.20 44.09
CA THR A 428 9.37 3.31 44.98
C THR A 428 8.64 2.79 46.22
N LEU A 429 7.79 1.76 46.06
CA LEU A 429 7.16 1.07 47.19
C LEU A 429 8.19 0.29 48.03
N LEU A 430 9.14 -0.39 47.37
CA LEU A 430 10.19 -1.15 48.04
C LEU A 430 11.10 -0.25 48.88
N ASP A 431 11.47 0.93 48.39
CA ASP A 431 12.27 1.90 49.13
C ASP A 431 11.58 2.34 50.42
N ARG A 432 10.24 2.46 50.41
CA ARG A 432 9.47 2.73 51.63
C ARG A 432 9.54 1.56 52.61
N VAL A 433 9.38 0.32 52.14
CA VAL A 433 9.51 -0.89 52.97
C VAL A 433 10.89 -0.97 53.62
N VAL A 434 11.95 -0.69 52.87
CA VAL A 434 13.34 -0.68 53.37
C VAL A 434 13.52 0.42 54.44
N SER A 435 12.97 1.61 54.22
CA SER A 435 13.01 2.71 55.19
C SER A 435 12.28 2.35 56.49
N ASP A 436 11.08 1.77 56.37
CA ASP A 436 10.29 1.32 57.52
C ASP A 436 11.00 0.20 58.29
N PHE A 437 11.61 -0.76 57.59
CA PHE A 437 12.43 -1.81 58.18
C PHE A 437 13.63 -1.25 58.98
N LYS A 438 14.41 -0.34 58.38
CA LYS A 438 15.54 0.31 59.05
C LYS A 438 15.11 1.07 60.30
N ARG A 439 13.97 1.78 60.23
CA ARG A 439 13.38 2.45 61.38
C ARG A 439 12.99 1.46 62.48
N THR A 440 12.31 0.36 62.14
CA THR A 440 11.96 -0.68 63.11
C THR A 440 13.20 -1.26 63.78
N ASN A 441 14.26 -1.54 63.03
CA ASN A 441 15.53 -2.02 63.58
C ASN A 441 16.16 -1.03 64.55
N ASN A 442 16.19 0.26 64.18
CA ASN A 442 16.71 1.32 65.05
C ASN A 442 15.88 1.45 66.35
N GLU A 443 14.54 1.41 66.26
CA GLU A 443 13.68 1.44 67.44
C GLU A 443 13.90 0.25 68.38
N ILE A 444 14.13 -0.95 67.83
CA ILE A 444 14.45 -2.14 68.63
C ILE A 444 15.80 -1.95 69.32
N CYS A 445 16.83 -1.56 68.57
CA CYS A 445 18.17 -1.36 69.13
C CYS A 445 18.19 -0.27 70.21
N SER A 446 17.57 0.88 69.95
CA SER A 446 17.47 1.97 70.93
C SER A 446 16.66 1.57 72.15
N GLY A 447 15.55 0.84 71.97
CA GLY A 447 14.73 0.37 73.09
C GLY A 447 15.49 -0.60 74.01
N PHE A 448 16.26 -1.53 73.44
CA PHE A 448 17.11 -2.41 74.26
C PHE A 448 18.29 -1.69 74.89
N GLU A 449 18.91 -0.72 74.20
CA GLU A 449 19.99 0.07 74.80
C GLU A 449 19.48 0.93 75.96
N GLU A 450 18.29 1.53 75.85
CA GLU A 450 17.65 2.28 76.95
C GLU A 450 17.37 1.36 78.16
N MET A 451 16.80 0.18 77.93
CA MET A 451 16.59 -0.82 78.99
C MET A 451 17.91 -1.18 79.66
N ARG A 452 18.97 -1.41 78.87
CA ARG A 452 20.30 -1.74 79.36
C ARG A 452 20.93 -0.61 80.17
N GLU A 453 20.84 0.63 79.70
CA GLU A 453 21.36 1.79 80.44
C GLU A 453 20.64 1.94 81.79
N ARG A 454 19.31 1.82 81.80
CA ARG A 454 18.50 1.83 83.03
C ARG A 454 18.83 0.66 83.97
N CYS A 455 19.14 -0.54 83.46
CA CYS A 455 19.62 -1.65 84.30
C CYS A 455 20.93 -1.33 85.03
N ARG A 456 21.78 -0.48 84.42
CA ARG A 456 23.12 -0.17 84.92
C ARG A 456 23.17 1.07 85.80
N THR A 457 22.08 1.85 85.91
CA THR A 457 22.04 3.02 86.78
C THR A 457 22.01 2.62 88.25
N ILE A 458 22.87 3.24 89.07
CA ILE A 458 22.90 3.04 90.52
C ILE A 458 22.03 4.14 91.16
N PRO A 459 20.95 3.79 91.88
CA PRO A 459 20.01 4.76 92.45
C PRO A 459 20.68 5.48 93.63
N GLN A 460 20.49 6.80 93.72
CA GLN A 460 21.15 7.63 94.75
C GLN A 460 20.28 7.86 95.99
N ASN A 461 18.98 7.59 95.89
CA ASN A 461 18.02 7.75 96.98
C ASN A 461 16.91 6.68 96.92
N SER A 462 16.12 6.58 97.98
CA SER A 462 15.07 5.56 98.11
C SER A 462 13.92 5.74 97.11
N GLU A 463 13.69 6.95 96.61
CA GLU A 463 12.66 7.25 95.60
C GLU A 463 13.09 6.71 94.23
N GLU A 464 14.32 7.02 93.80
CA GLU A 464 14.94 6.48 92.58
C GLU A 464 15.07 4.95 92.62
N LEU A 465 15.28 4.36 93.80
CA LEU A 465 15.32 2.90 93.99
C LEU A 465 13.96 2.26 93.67
N ILE A 466 12.87 2.83 94.21
CA ILE A 466 11.50 2.32 94.00
C ILE A 466 11.09 2.49 92.53
N ASP A 467 11.38 3.64 91.93
CA ASP A 467 11.10 3.90 90.51
C ASP A 467 11.83 2.92 89.59
N MET A 468 13.10 2.61 89.89
CA MET A 468 13.86 1.63 89.11
C MET A 468 13.30 0.22 89.25
N ILE A 469 12.87 -0.20 90.44
CA ILE A 469 12.23 -1.53 90.64
C ILE A 469 10.96 -1.63 89.79
N HIS A 470 10.08 -0.63 89.86
CA HIS A 470 8.84 -0.64 89.08
C HIS A 470 9.12 -0.67 87.57
N TYR A 471 10.08 0.13 87.10
CA TYR A 471 10.47 0.12 85.69
C TYR A 471 11.09 -1.22 85.26
N MET A 472 11.92 -1.86 86.09
CA MET A 472 12.54 -3.16 85.77
C MET A 472 11.50 -4.29 85.68
N GLU A 473 10.51 -4.32 86.57
CA GLU A 473 9.39 -5.27 86.47
C GLU A 473 8.58 -5.06 85.19
N GLU A 474 8.27 -3.79 84.85
CA GLU A 474 7.54 -3.44 83.63
C GLU A 474 8.34 -3.77 82.36
N ALA A 475 9.64 -3.46 82.33
CA ALA A 475 10.53 -3.74 81.22
C ALA A 475 10.69 -5.26 80.98
N ARG A 476 10.83 -6.06 82.05
CA ARG A 476 10.95 -7.53 81.96
C ARG A 476 9.66 -8.21 81.50
N CYS A 477 8.51 -7.66 81.87
CA CYS A 477 7.22 -8.19 81.46
C CYS A 477 6.77 -7.58 80.14
N GLN A 478 6.18 -6.38 80.20
CA GLN A 478 5.55 -5.76 79.05
C GLN A 478 6.57 -5.29 78.02
N GLY A 479 7.71 -4.74 78.46
CA GLY A 479 8.78 -4.28 77.57
C GLY A 479 9.34 -5.39 76.68
N MET A 480 9.67 -6.55 77.25
CA MET A 480 10.17 -7.71 76.50
C MET A 480 9.12 -8.28 75.54
N ILE A 481 7.84 -8.32 75.92
CA ILE A 481 6.76 -8.75 75.02
C ILE A 481 6.65 -7.79 73.82
N GLN A 482 6.70 -6.49 74.07
CA GLN A 482 6.68 -5.47 73.00
C GLN A 482 7.90 -5.59 72.08
N MET A 483 9.10 -5.79 72.63
CA MET A 483 10.32 -5.96 71.85
C MET A 483 10.30 -7.25 71.03
N GLU A 484 9.85 -8.38 71.58
CA GLU A 484 9.74 -9.63 70.82
C GLU A 484 8.72 -9.49 69.68
N SER A 485 7.62 -8.76 69.90
CA SER A 485 6.66 -8.43 68.83
C SER A 485 7.31 -7.62 67.71
N LYS A 486 8.09 -6.58 68.04
CA LYS A 486 8.84 -5.80 67.06
C LYS A 486 9.91 -6.62 66.32
N ILE A 487 10.65 -7.49 67.03
CA ILE A 487 11.62 -8.42 66.42
C ILE A 487 10.89 -9.38 65.47
N SER A 488 9.72 -9.90 65.85
CA SER A 488 8.92 -10.77 64.97
C SER A 488 8.52 -10.06 63.69
N LEU A 489 8.09 -8.80 63.79
CA LEU A 489 7.82 -7.97 62.62
C LEU A 489 9.09 -7.77 61.76
N ALA A 490 10.24 -7.47 62.38
CA ALA A 490 11.51 -7.33 61.66
C ALA A 490 11.93 -8.63 60.94
N ARG A 491 11.59 -9.82 61.47
CA ARG A 491 11.79 -11.11 60.77
C ARG A 491 10.93 -11.17 59.49
N GLU A 492 9.66 -10.76 59.55
CA GLU A 492 8.79 -10.73 58.36
C GLU A 492 9.34 -9.81 57.27
N TYR A 493 9.87 -8.64 57.65
CA TYR A 493 10.53 -7.75 56.70
C TYR A 493 11.75 -8.40 56.03
N ILE A 494 12.65 -9.02 56.82
CA ILE A 494 13.85 -9.67 56.27
C ILE A 494 13.49 -10.79 55.31
N ASP A 495 12.54 -11.64 55.67
CA ASP A 495 12.15 -12.81 54.85
C ASP A 495 11.79 -12.38 53.43
N TYR A 496 11.03 -11.29 53.29
CA TYR A 496 10.72 -10.69 52.00
C TYR A 496 11.92 -9.99 51.36
N LEU A 497 12.62 -9.13 52.12
CA LEU A 497 13.69 -8.28 51.58
C LEU A 497 14.91 -9.08 51.10
N LEU A 498 15.16 -10.28 51.63
CA LEU A 498 16.24 -11.16 51.15
C LEU A 498 16.09 -11.52 49.67
N ASP A 499 14.87 -11.62 49.17
CA ASP A 499 14.59 -11.99 47.78
C ASP A 499 14.62 -10.80 46.81
N VAL A 500 14.37 -9.58 47.32
CA VAL A 500 14.10 -8.40 46.46
C VAL A 500 15.03 -7.21 46.70
N TYR A 501 15.82 -7.21 47.78
CA TYR A 501 16.66 -6.09 48.17
C TYR A 501 18.12 -6.51 48.34
N HIS A 502 19.04 -5.64 47.92
CA HIS A 502 20.46 -5.84 48.09
C HIS A 502 20.95 -5.16 49.38
N PHE A 503 21.20 -5.96 50.42
CA PHE A 503 21.68 -5.47 51.70
C PHE A 503 23.14 -5.02 51.64
N THR A 504 23.42 -3.83 52.18
CA THR A 504 24.79 -3.36 52.42
C THR A 504 25.39 -4.05 53.66
N GLN A 505 26.70 -3.96 53.82
CA GLN A 505 27.38 -4.52 55.00
C GLN A 505 26.92 -3.87 56.31
N GLU A 506 26.56 -2.59 56.27
CA GLU A 506 25.98 -1.86 57.40
C GLU A 506 24.59 -2.41 57.75
N ASP A 507 23.73 -2.63 56.74
CA ASP A 507 22.40 -3.22 56.96
C ASP A 507 22.51 -4.61 57.60
N ILE A 508 23.45 -5.45 57.13
CA ILE A 508 23.69 -6.78 57.68
C ILE A 508 24.14 -6.69 59.15
N ALA A 509 25.02 -5.76 59.49
CA ALA A 509 25.48 -5.55 60.86
C ALA A 509 24.33 -5.09 61.79
N GLN A 510 23.50 -4.16 61.34
CA GLN A 510 22.32 -3.71 62.08
C GLN A 510 21.31 -4.84 62.30
N ASN A 511 21.03 -5.62 61.25
CA ASN A 511 20.12 -6.78 61.33
C ASN A 511 20.64 -7.79 62.38
N SER A 512 21.94 -8.10 62.36
CA SER A 512 22.57 -8.99 63.34
C SER A 512 22.43 -8.48 64.78
N ALA A 513 22.60 -7.17 65.00
CA ALA A 513 22.40 -6.55 66.31
C ALA A 513 20.96 -6.75 66.83
N VAL A 514 19.96 -6.53 65.97
CA VAL A 514 18.53 -6.71 66.31
C VAL A 514 18.21 -8.12 66.80
N PHE A 515 18.67 -9.16 66.10
CA PHE A 515 18.33 -10.55 66.48
C PHE A 515 19.18 -11.11 67.63
N THR A 516 20.27 -10.44 68.00
CA THR A 516 21.13 -10.86 69.12
C THR A 516 20.80 -10.16 70.45
N TRP A 517 20.00 -9.08 70.42
CA TRP A 517 19.68 -8.28 71.62
C TRP A 517 19.07 -9.08 72.77
N LYS A 518 18.19 -10.04 72.49
CA LYS A 518 17.57 -10.88 73.53
C LYS A 518 18.60 -11.66 74.36
N ALA A 519 19.65 -12.18 73.72
CA ALA A 519 20.72 -12.89 74.41
C ALA A 519 21.63 -11.93 75.20
N ARG A 520 21.73 -10.66 74.76
CA ARG A 520 22.58 -9.64 75.37
C ARG A 520 21.94 -8.95 76.58
N ILE A 521 20.61 -8.78 76.61
CA ILE A 521 19.91 -8.08 77.68
C ILE A 521 19.66 -8.97 78.91
N GLN A 522 19.51 -10.29 78.72
CA GLN A 522 19.20 -11.21 79.82
C GLN A 522 20.24 -11.19 80.96
N PRO A 523 21.57 -11.23 80.68
CA PRO A 523 22.58 -11.15 81.74
C PRO A 523 22.57 -9.81 82.49
N GLU A 524 22.18 -8.72 81.82
CA GLU A 524 22.11 -7.38 82.43
C GLU A 524 20.97 -7.31 83.46
N PHE A 525 19.84 -7.97 83.18
CA PHE A 525 18.77 -8.15 84.16
C PHE A 525 19.22 -9.00 85.36
N ASP A 526 19.92 -10.10 85.10
CA ASP A 526 20.40 -11.00 86.17
C ASP A 526 21.44 -10.33 87.08
N GLU A 527 22.28 -9.43 86.54
CA GLU A 527 23.24 -8.65 87.33
C GLU A 527 22.55 -7.55 88.16
N ASN A 528 21.57 -6.87 87.58
CA ASN A 528 20.77 -5.86 88.25
C ASN A 528 20.03 -6.46 89.47
N ASP A 529 19.49 -7.68 89.37
CA ASP A 529 18.86 -8.40 90.50
C ASP A 529 19.83 -8.66 91.67
N LYS A 530 21.10 -8.94 91.38
CA LYS A 530 22.11 -9.16 92.43
C LYS A 530 22.36 -7.87 93.21
N VAL A 531 22.37 -6.72 92.54
CA VAL A 531 22.58 -5.42 93.21
C VAL A 531 21.46 -5.14 94.22
N PHE A 532 20.21 -5.51 93.91
CA PHE A 532 19.08 -5.38 94.84
C PHE A 532 19.07 -6.43 95.96
N ALA A 533 19.52 -7.65 95.69
CA ALA A 533 19.60 -8.72 96.69
C ALA A 533 20.70 -8.49 97.76
N TYR A 534 21.72 -7.68 97.46
CA TYR A 534 22.79 -7.33 98.41
C TYR A 534 22.63 -5.95 99.06
N GLY A 535 21.63 -5.16 98.65
CA GLY A 535 21.36 -3.81 99.17
C GLY A 535 20.17 -3.70 100.14
N SER A 536 19.57 -4.83 100.54
CA SER A 536 18.47 -4.92 101.51
C SER A 536 18.91 -5.33 102.91
#